data_AF-W7DVP6-F1
#
_entry.id   AF-W7DVP6-F1
#
_cell.length_a   1.000
_cell.length_b   1.000
_cell.length_c   1.000
_cell.angle_alpha   90.00
_cell.angle_beta   90.00
_cell.angle_gamma   90.00
#
_symmetry.space_group_name_H-M   'P 1'
#
loop_
_entity.id
_entity.type
_entity.pdbx_description
1 polymer ?
#
loop_
_entity_poly.entity_id
_entity_poly.type
_entity_poly.pdbx_seq_one_letter_code
_entity_poly.pdbx_strand_id
1 'polypeptide(L)'
;MGQNKATYDQNPTFRVKGEFLTWTGFEAILNELSSAVLKLDKANAVLVIEGYPGVRMELIKQALENHFTEAELIFADKFALTGEEIRRKFDMLITDDRVFGRMAPITLEDYFKKERLAELRLQVAHSKKPLTIIYGTGASLAAEADLTVYVDVARFEIQKRMRSLEMGNWNDTNVDEDILRKYKRGFFLDWRAADRMKVSLFHKIDYYIDDNSLNQPKMLKWSDYCLGLTEMLSGPFRFVPYFDPGVWGGYWMKDKLSIVHESEKLAWAFDGVAEENKFIFTIWKYAH
;
A
#
# COMPACT_ATOMS: atom_id res chain seq x y z
N MET A 1 -28.08 38.07 9.02
CA MET A 1 -27.18 37.09 9.66
C MET A 1 -26.36 36.43 8.57
N GLY A 2 -25.09 36.84 8.41
CA GLY A 2 -24.21 36.22 7.43
C GLY A 2 -23.96 34.77 7.83
N GLN A 3 -24.42 33.82 7.00
CA GLN A 3 -24.00 32.43 7.15
C GLN A 3 -22.51 32.39 6.84
N ASN A 4 -21.67 32.31 7.88
CA ASN A 4 -20.32 31.79 7.71
C ASN A 4 -20.49 30.36 7.19
N LYS A 5 -20.44 30.19 5.86
CA LYS A 5 -20.26 28.87 5.25
C LYS A 5 -18.86 28.44 5.68
N ALA A 6 -18.78 27.62 6.73
CA ALA A 6 -17.55 26.93 7.04
C ALA A 6 -17.25 26.00 5.86
N THR A 7 -16.27 26.35 5.05
CA THR A 7 -15.80 25.50 3.95
C THR A 7 -14.96 24.39 4.59
N TYR A 8 -15.53 23.20 4.71
CA TYR A 8 -14.81 22.05 5.23
C TYR A 8 -13.74 21.63 4.22
N ASP A 9 -12.48 21.58 4.65
CA ASP A 9 -11.40 21.10 3.79
C ASP A 9 -11.49 19.56 3.68
N GLN A 10 -11.88 19.08 2.50
CA GLN A 10 -11.97 17.66 2.17
C GLN A 10 -10.61 17.03 1.87
N ASN A 11 -9.59 17.85 1.58
CA ASN A 11 -8.26 17.38 1.22
C ASN A 11 -7.21 18.18 2.01
N PRO A 12 -7.23 18.10 3.36
CA PRO A 12 -6.24 18.78 4.17
C PRO A 12 -4.85 18.39 3.70
N THR A 13 -4.05 19.41 3.39
CA THR A 13 -2.66 19.25 2.96
C THR A 13 -1.74 19.84 4.01
N PHE A 14 -0.69 19.10 4.32
CA PHE A 14 0.38 19.61 5.15
C PHE A 14 1.53 20.07 4.26
N ARG A 15 2.00 21.30 4.48
CA ARG A 15 3.13 21.87 3.74
C ARG A 15 4.41 21.47 4.43
N VAL A 16 5.26 20.73 3.73
CA VAL A 16 6.58 20.33 4.19
C VAL A 16 7.62 21.18 3.48
N LYS A 17 8.59 21.68 4.23
CA LYS A 17 9.71 22.44 3.67
C LYS A 17 10.83 21.46 3.31
N GLY A 18 11.26 21.49 2.05
CA GLY A 18 12.37 20.66 1.62
C GLY A 18 12.53 20.60 0.12
N GLU A 19 13.72 20.19 -0.31
CA GLU A 19 14.03 19.91 -1.72
C GLU A 19 13.84 18.42 -2.01
N PHE A 20 12.63 17.93 -1.79
CA PHE A 20 12.34 16.51 -2.00
C PHE A 20 12.21 16.22 -3.50
N LEU A 21 12.89 15.17 -3.95
CA LEU A 21 12.68 14.63 -5.28
C LEU A 21 11.48 13.69 -5.25
N THR A 22 10.58 13.86 -6.22
CA THR A 22 9.40 13.02 -6.37
C THR A 22 9.25 12.57 -7.80
N TRP A 23 8.74 11.36 -7.98
CA TRP A 23 8.49 10.76 -9.27
C TRP A 23 7.03 10.35 -9.35
N THR A 24 6.34 10.73 -10.42
CA THR A 24 4.91 10.42 -10.60
C THR A 24 4.72 9.62 -11.88
N GLY A 25 3.97 8.53 -11.79
CA GLY A 25 3.76 7.60 -12.88
C GLY A 25 4.88 6.56 -13.00
N PHE A 26 4.55 5.43 -13.63
CA PHE A 26 5.48 4.30 -13.76
C PHE A 26 6.77 4.68 -14.48
N GLU A 27 6.71 5.41 -15.59
CA GLU A 27 7.90 5.76 -16.36
C GLU A 27 8.95 6.51 -15.53
N ALA A 28 8.54 7.58 -14.83
CA ALA A 28 9.45 8.38 -14.01
C ALA A 28 10.03 7.56 -12.84
N ILE A 29 9.21 6.71 -12.22
CA ILE A 29 9.61 5.84 -11.12
C ILE A 29 10.67 4.83 -11.59
N LEU A 30 10.40 4.10 -12.66
CA LEU A 30 11.28 3.03 -13.12
C LEU A 30 12.60 3.57 -13.66
N ASN A 31 12.59 4.74 -14.31
CA ASN A 31 13.81 5.46 -14.70
C ASN A 31 14.70 5.77 -13.48
N GLU A 32 14.11 6.24 -12.37
CA GLU A 32 14.87 6.47 -11.14
C GLU A 32 15.36 5.16 -10.52
N LEU A 33 14.53 4.13 -10.45
CA LEU A 33 14.94 2.83 -9.90
C LEU A 33 16.09 2.22 -10.72
N SER A 34 16.04 2.33 -12.05
CA SER A 34 17.13 1.93 -12.94
C SER A 34 18.41 2.72 -12.64
N SER A 35 18.32 4.04 -12.52
CA SER A 35 19.44 4.91 -12.14
C SER A 35 20.01 4.56 -10.75
N ALA A 36 19.15 4.28 -9.77
CA ALA A 36 19.52 3.90 -8.42
C ALA A 36 20.25 2.55 -8.40
N VAL A 37 19.74 1.56 -9.14
CA VAL A 37 20.38 0.25 -9.28
C VAL A 37 21.75 0.37 -9.94
N LEU A 38 21.88 1.16 -11.02
CA LEU A 38 23.18 1.38 -11.69
C LEU A 38 24.23 2.00 -10.76
N LYS A 39 23.81 2.90 -9.85
CA LYS A 39 24.71 3.53 -8.86
C LYS A 39 25.24 2.55 -7.80
N LEU A 40 24.62 1.38 -7.63
CA LEU A 40 25.12 0.36 -6.71
C LEU A 40 26.45 -0.25 -7.20
N ASP A 41 26.74 -0.18 -8.51
CA ASP A 41 27.93 -0.76 -9.14
C ASP A 41 28.14 -2.25 -8.77
N LYS A 42 27.03 -3.01 -8.73
CA LYS A 42 27.04 -4.44 -8.43
C LYS A 42 26.75 -5.26 -9.68
N ALA A 43 27.52 -6.34 -9.85
CA ALA A 43 27.37 -7.24 -10.99
C ALA A 43 26.04 -8.01 -10.99
N ASN A 44 25.49 -8.34 -9.81
CA ASN A 44 24.23 -9.06 -9.63
C ASN A 44 23.40 -8.36 -8.54
N ALA A 45 22.80 -7.23 -8.86
CA ALA A 45 22.02 -6.45 -7.89
C ALA A 45 20.66 -7.10 -7.60
N VAL A 46 20.20 -6.99 -6.35
CA VAL A 46 18.86 -7.43 -5.91
C VAL A 46 18.01 -6.22 -5.54
N LEU A 47 16.94 -5.99 -6.30
CA LEU A 47 15.90 -5.02 -6.01
C LEU A 47 14.68 -5.72 -5.44
N VAL A 48 14.27 -5.35 -4.23
CA VAL A 48 13.02 -5.80 -3.62
C VAL A 48 11.97 -4.71 -3.75
N ILE A 49 10.79 -5.08 -4.25
CA ILE A 49 9.59 -4.24 -4.29
C ILE A 49 8.53 -4.91 -3.41
N GLU A 50 8.51 -4.54 -2.14
CA GLU A 50 7.55 -5.04 -1.16
C GLU A 50 6.19 -4.35 -1.35
N GLY A 51 5.16 -5.13 -1.67
CA GLY A 51 3.81 -4.64 -1.87
C GLY A 51 2.91 -4.89 -0.67
N TYR A 52 2.26 -3.84 -0.15
CA TYR A 52 1.18 -4.03 0.82
C TYR A 52 0.00 -4.81 0.20
N PRO A 53 -0.70 -5.70 0.95
CA PRO A 53 -1.89 -6.37 0.45
C PRO A 53 -2.90 -5.37 -0.11
N GLY A 54 -3.31 -5.55 -1.36
CA GLY A 54 -4.25 -4.67 -2.05
C GLY A 54 -3.62 -3.66 -3.01
N VAL A 55 -2.28 -3.58 -3.08
CA VAL A 55 -1.59 -2.88 -4.18
C VAL A 55 -1.88 -3.58 -5.51
N ARG A 56 -2.00 -2.81 -6.61
CA ARG A 56 -2.23 -3.35 -7.97
C ARG A 56 -0.96 -3.99 -8.56
N MET A 57 -0.58 -5.16 -8.04
CA MET A 57 0.63 -5.88 -8.47
C MET A 57 0.68 -6.17 -9.97
N GLU A 58 -0.46 -6.40 -10.63
CA GLU A 58 -0.48 -6.66 -12.07
C GLU A 58 -0.03 -5.44 -12.90
N LEU A 59 -0.38 -4.22 -12.47
CA LEU A 59 0.10 -3.00 -13.13
C LEU A 59 1.60 -2.82 -12.94
N ILE A 60 2.10 -3.10 -11.72
CA ILE A 60 3.53 -3.07 -11.42
C ILE A 60 4.27 -4.11 -12.25
N LYS A 61 3.76 -5.34 -12.35
CA LYS A 61 4.32 -6.40 -13.19
C LYS A 61 4.46 -5.95 -14.64
N GLN A 62 3.39 -5.44 -15.24
CA GLN A 62 3.42 -4.97 -16.63
C GLN A 62 4.44 -3.84 -16.83
N ALA A 63 4.49 -2.90 -15.90
CA ALA A 63 5.48 -1.82 -15.88
C ALA A 63 6.92 -2.36 -15.82
N LEU A 64 7.19 -3.32 -14.92
CA LEU A 64 8.51 -3.93 -14.75
C LEU A 64 8.93 -4.73 -15.99
N GLU A 65 8.04 -5.56 -16.54
CA GLU A 65 8.29 -6.37 -17.74
C GLU A 65 8.65 -5.50 -18.95
N ASN A 66 8.01 -4.33 -19.08
CA ASN A 66 8.28 -3.40 -20.17
C ASN A 66 9.58 -2.61 -19.99
N HIS A 67 9.96 -2.29 -18.75
CA HIS A 67 11.10 -1.41 -18.48
C HIS A 67 12.42 -2.16 -18.24
N PHE A 68 12.38 -3.29 -17.53
CA PHE A 68 13.56 -4.05 -17.11
C PHE A 68 13.68 -5.35 -17.92
N THR A 69 13.89 -5.24 -19.23
CA THR A 69 13.89 -6.37 -20.17
C THR A 69 15.01 -7.38 -19.95
N GLU A 70 16.12 -6.98 -19.30
CA GLU A 70 17.26 -7.85 -19.01
C GLU A 70 17.27 -8.41 -17.58
N ALA A 71 16.36 -7.94 -16.72
CA ALA A 71 16.29 -8.37 -15.33
C ALA A 71 15.58 -9.73 -15.17
N GLU A 72 15.93 -10.47 -14.13
CA GLU A 72 15.09 -11.58 -13.66
C GLU A 72 13.95 -11.03 -12.80
N LEU A 73 12.70 -11.26 -13.20
CA LEU A 73 11.51 -10.83 -12.46
C LEU A 73 10.91 -12.01 -11.68
N ILE A 74 10.81 -11.91 -10.36
CA ILE A 74 10.30 -12.96 -9.49
C ILE A 74 9.08 -12.44 -8.72
N PHE A 75 7.91 -13.04 -8.97
CA PHE A 75 6.67 -12.66 -8.28
C PHE A 75 6.51 -13.46 -6.98
N ALA A 76 6.69 -12.81 -5.83
CA ALA A 76 6.72 -13.43 -4.51
C ALA A 76 5.39 -14.09 -4.11
N ASP A 77 4.25 -13.51 -4.50
CA ASP A 77 2.92 -14.03 -4.16
C ASP A 77 2.70 -15.47 -4.63
N LYS A 78 3.38 -15.90 -5.72
CA LYS A 78 3.30 -17.28 -6.23
C LYS A 78 3.80 -18.31 -5.23
N PHE A 79 4.64 -17.91 -4.29
CA PHE A 79 5.23 -18.78 -3.27
C PHE A 79 4.44 -18.77 -1.96
N ALA A 80 3.49 -17.84 -1.80
CA ALA A 80 2.62 -17.78 -0.64
C ALA A 80 1.59 -18.93 -0.65
N LEU A 81 0.91 -19.09 0.49
CA LEU A 81 -0.27 -19.94 0.62
C LEU A 81 -1.38 -19.38 -0.28
N THR A 82 -2.10 -20.25 -0.96
CA THR A 82 -3.29 -19.85 -1.72
C THR A 82 -4.39 -19.35 -0.77
N GLY A 83 -5.36 -18.60 -1.27
CA GLY A 83 -6.50 -18.13 -0.48
C GLY A 83 -7.23 -19.27 0.26
N GLU A 84 -7.36 -20.44 -0.37
CA GLU A 84 -7.91 -21.63 0.30
C GLU A 84 -7.02 -22.14 1.44
N GLU A 85 -5.71 -22.21 1.23
CA GLU A 85 -4.76 -22.61 2.27
C GLU A 85 -4.75 -21.61 3.43
N ILE A 86 -4.84 -20.30 3.15
CA ILE A 86 -4.93 -19.23 4.13
C ILE A 86 -6.21 -19.37 4.96
N ARG A 87 -7.37 -19.50 4.31
CA ARG A 87 -8.66 -19.70 4.99
C ARG A 87 -8.62 -20.91 5.91
N ARG A 88 -8.10 -22.03 5.43
CA ARG A 88 -7.96 -23.26 6.22
C ARG A 88 -7.00 -23.10 7.39
N LYS A 89 -5.86 -22.42 7.18
CA LYS A 89 -4.83 -22.22 8.22
C LYS A 89 -5.30 -21.30 9.34
N PHE A 90 -6.09 -20.27 9.02
CA PHE A 90 -6.52 -19.24 9.96
C PHE A 90 -8.02 -19.28 10.30
N ASP A 91 -8.69 -20.39 10.01
CA ASP A 91 -10.14 -20.57 10.21
C ASP A 91 -10.58 -20.21 11.64
N MET A 92 -9.82 -20.64 12.65
CA MET A 92 -10.06 -20.32 14.07
C MET A 92 -10.00 -18.83 14.41
N LEU A 93 -9.43 -17.99 13.54
CA LEU A 93 -9.31 -16.54 13.72
C LEU A 93 -10.41 -15.77 13.00
N ILE A 94 -10.92 -16.31 11.88
CA ILE A 94 -12.06 -15.77 11.13
C ILE A 94 -13.32 -16.52 11.55
N THR A 95 -13.82 -16.18 12.73
CA THR A 95 -15.00 -16.80 13.35
C THR A 95 -16.29 -16.65 12.52
N ASP A 96 -17.37 -17.32 12.91
CA ASP A 96 -18.70 -17.14 12.29
C ASP A 96 -19.37 -15.80 12.61
N ASP A 97 -18.82 -15.01 13.53
CA ASP A 97 -19.31 -13.66 13.79
C ASP A 97 -19.22 -12.81 12.51
N ARG A 98 -20.27 -12.05 12.21
CA ARG A 98 -20.35 -11.30 10.95
C ARG A 98 -19.25 -10.26 10.78
N VAL A 99 -18.73 -9.70 11.88
CA VAL A 99 -17.84 -8.54 11.86
C VAL A 99 -16.50 -8.86 12.53
N PHE A 100 -16.52 -9.54 13.67
CA PHE A 100 -15.36 -9.68 14.55
C PHE A 100 -14.60 -10.98 14.34
N GLY A 101 -13.28 -10.89 14.15
CA GLY A 101 -12.36 -12.00 14.22
C GLY A 101 -11.58 -12.02 15.53
N ARG A 102 -10.60 -12.91 15.64
CA ARG A 102 -9.64 -12.94 16.76
C ARG A 102 -8.30 -12.38 16.30
N MET A 103 -7.75 -11.45 17.08
CA MET A 103 -6.40 -10.95 16.86
C MET A 103 -5.36 -12.01 17.24
N ALA A 104 -4.35 -12.17 16.39
CA ALA A 104 -3.22 -13.06 16.63
C ALA A 104 -1.90 -12.40 16.19
N PRO A 105 -0.76 -12.82 16.76
CA PRO A 105 0.56 -12.30 16.40
C PRO A 105 1.09 -12.90 15.08
N ILE A 106 0.27 -12.92 14.04
CA ILE A 106 0.60 -13.51 12.73
C ILE A 106 1.65 -12.65 12.01
N THR A 107 2.71 -13.26 11.50
CA THR A 107 3.68 -12.56 10.65
C THR A 107 3.50 -12.93 9.19
N LEU A 108 4.16 -12.21 8.29
CA LEU A 108 4.00 -12.47 6.87
C LEU A 108 4.60 -13.83 6.47
N GLU A 109 5.62 -14.30 7.18
CA GLU A 109 6.21 -15.64 7.05
C GLU A 109 5.19 -16.76 7.30
N ASP A 110 4.18 -16.54 8.14
CA ASP A 110 3.11 -17.52 8.37
C ASP A 110 2.27 -17.77 7.11
N TYR A 111 2.35 -16.90 6.11
CA TYR A 111 1.68 -17.08 4.82
C TYR A 111 2.53 -17.86 3.82
N PHE A 112 3.67 -18.42 4.22
CA PHE A 112 4.51 -19.22 3.36
C PHE A 112 4.72 -20.61 3.96
N LYS A 113 4.72 -21.64 3.10
CA LYS A 113 5.29 -22.94 3.48
C LYS A 113 6.80 -22.81 3.47
N LYS A 114 7.49 -23.50 4.38
CA LYS A 114 8.95 -23.44 4.51
C LYS A 114 9.64 -23.84 3.20
N GLU A 115 9.09 -24.84 2.52
CA GLU A 115 9.62 -25.37 1.27
C GLU A 115 9.49 -24.34 0.13
N ARG A 116 8.31 -23.71 -0.02
CA ARG A 116 8.09 -22.66 -1.04
C ARG A 116 8.93 -21.41 -0.78
N LEU A 117 9.12 -21.02 0.48
CA LEU A 117 10.00 -19.89 0.81
C LEU A 117 11.48 -20.22 0.54
N ALA A 118 11.90 -21.47 0.77
CA ALA A 118 13.23 -21.93 0.41
C ALA A 118 13.42 -21.96 -1.12
N GLU A 119 12.40 -22.39 -1.88
CA GLU A 119 12.41 -22.34 -3.34
C GLU A 119 12.57 -20.89 -3.86
N LEU A 120 11.80 -19.94 -3.30
CA LEU A 120 11.93 -18.51 -3.63
C LEU A 120 13.36 -17.99 -3.39
N ARG A 121 13.93 -18.28 -2.22
CA ARG A 121 15.30 -17.91 -1.86
C ARG A 121 16.34 -18.52 -2.80
N LEU A 122 16.17 -19.78 -3.16
CA LEU A 122 17.05 -20.48 -4.10
C LEU A 122 16.94 -19.89 -5.51
N GLN A 123 15.74 -19.48 -5.95
CA GLN A 123 15.58 -18.84 -7.24
C GLN A 123 16.37 -17.52 -7.31
N VAL A 124 16.26 -16.68 -6.27
CA VAL A 124 17.05 -15.43 -6.19
C VAL A 124 18.55 -15.72 -6.19
N ALA A 125 19.02 -16.64 -5.34
CA ALA A 125 20.44 -16.95 -5.22
C ALA A 125 21.06 -17.56 -6.49
N HIS A 126 20.27 -18.24 -7.30
CA HIS A 126 20.73 -18.86 -8.55
C HIS A 126 20.63 -17.95 -9.78
N SER A 127 19.97 -16.80 -9.67
CA SER A 127 19.91 -15.81 -10.75
C SER A 127 21.31 -15.52 -11.29
N LYS A 128 21.42 -15.51 -12.61
CA LYS A 128 22.62 -15.13 -13.36
C LYS A 128 22.45 -13.81 -14.10
N LYS A 129 21.34 -13.11 -13.83
CA LYS A 129 21.05 -11.82 -14.43
C LYS A 129 21.75 -10.69 -13.66
N PRO A 130 22.12 -9.60 -14.34
CA PRO A 130 22.77 -8.47 -13.68
C PRO A 130 21.87 -7.78 -12.65
N LEU A 131 20.55 -7.91 -12.82
CA LEU A 131 19.54 -7.43 -11.88
C LEU A 131 18.50 -8.52 -11.66
N THR A 132 18.16 -8.76 -10.39
CA THR A 132 17.02 -9.57 -9.97
C THR A 132 16.03 -8.68 -9.23
N ILE A 133 14.79 -8.63 -9.72
CA ILE A 133 13.71 -7.85 -9.11
C ILE A 133 12.70 -8.82 -8.51
N ILE A 134 12.59 -8.81 -7.19
CA ILE A 134 11.56 -9.56 -6.47
C ILE A 134 10.45 -8.59 -6.14
N TYR A 135 9.22 -8.89 -6.55
CA TYR A 135 8.08 -8.00 -6.32
C TYR A 135 6.87 -8.80 -5.80
N GLY A 136 6.03 -8.15 -5.01
CA GLY A 136 4.86 -8.76 -4.39
C GLY A 136 4.81 -8.57 -2.89
N THR A 137 3.77 -9.11 -2.27
CA THR A 137 3.65 -9.19 -0.82
C THR A 137 4.49 -10.36 -0.31
N GLY A 138 5.43 -10.06 0.58
CA GLY A 138 6.43 -10.99 1.11
C GLY A 138 7.70 -11.06 0.27
N ALA A 139 7.89 -10.14 -0.69
CA ALA A 139 9.11 -10.05 -1.50
C ALA A 139 10.37 -9.92 -0.65
N SER A 140 10.30 -9.20 0.47
CA SER A 140 11.43 -8.97 1.38
C SER A 140 11.85 -10.23 2.16
N LEU A 141 11.06 -11.30 2.13
CA LEU A 141 11.43 -12.58 2.75
C LEU A 141 12.40 -13.41 1.90
N ALA A 142 12.54 -13.04 0.63
CA ALA A 142 13.26 -13.81 -0.39
C ALA A 142 14.78 -13.63 -0.34
N ALA A 143 15.27 -12.45 0.01
CA ALA A 143 16.71 -12.16 0.09
C ALA A 143 16.96 -10.84 0.83
N GLU A 144 18.21 -10.63 1.25
CA GLU A 144 18.69 -9.29 1.58
C GLU A 144 18.81 -8.49 0.28
N ALA A 145 18.15 -7.33 0.25
CA ALA A 145 18.10 -6.46 -0.91
C ALA A 145 19.29 -5.50 -0.95
N ASP A 146 19.73 -5.13 -2.15
CA ASP A 146 20.63 -4.00 -2.36
C ASP A 146 19.88 -2.68 -2.48
N LEU A 147 18.62 -2.73 -2.91
CA LEU A 147 17.69 -1.61 -2.96
C LEU A 147 16.29 -2.10 -2.58
N THR A 148 15.64 -1.44 -1.62
CA THR A 148 14.29 -1.78 -1.14
C THR A 148 13.30 -0.67 -1.48
N VAL A 149 12.27 -1.03 -2.23
CA VAL A 149 11.12 -0.18 -2.52
C VAL A 149 9.92 -0.73 -1.77
N TYR A 150 9.23 0.13 -1.04
CA TYR A 150 7.99 -0.25 -0.35
C TYR A 150 6.79 0.42 -1.03
N VAL A 151 5.83 -0.37 -1.49
CA VAL A 151 4.61 0.10 -2.15
C VAL A 151 3.43 -0.02 -1.20
N ASP A 152 2.83 1.12 -0.87
CA ASP A 152 1.75 1.23 0.10
C ASP A 152 0.44 1.67 -0.54
N VAL A 153 -0.66 1.34 0.12
CA VAL A 153 -2.01 1.77 -0.25
C VAL A 153 -2.84 1.92 1.02
N ALA A 154 -3.68 2.97 1.08
CA ALA A 154 -4.53 3.18 2.24
C ALA A 154 -5.62 2.10 2.30
N ARG A 155 -5.97 1.62 3.51
CA ARG A 155 -7.00 0.57 3.62
C ARG A 155 -8.35 0.99 3.06
N PHE A 156 -8.72 2.26 3.17
CA PHE A 156 -9.93 2.76 2.54
C PHE A 156 -9.90 2.60 1.01
N GLU A 157 -8.74 2.79 0.39
CA GLU A 157 -8.58 2.53 -1.03
C GLU A 157 -8.71 1.04 -1.34
N ILE A 158 -8.11 0.14 -0.55
CA ILE A 158 -8.31 -1.32 -0.68
C ILE A 158 -9.80 -1.67 -0.58
N GLN A 159 -10.50 -1.09 0.40
CA GLN A 159 -11.94 -1.31 0.61
C GLN A 159 -12.77 -0.87 -0.60
N LYS A 160 -12.44 0.27 -1.23
CA LYS A 160 -13.08 0.72 -2.47
C LYS A 160 -12.84 -0.25 -3.62
N ARG A 161 -11.60 -0.73 -3.81
CA ARG A 161 -11.24 -1.73 -4.84
C ARG A 161 -12.03 -3.04 -4.63
N MET A 162 -12.22 -3.45 -3.38
CA MET A 162 -13.05 -4.62 -3.06
C MET A 162 -14.55 -4.40 -3.33
N ARG A 163 -15.08 -3.18 -3.11
CA ARG A 163 -16.48 -2.82 -3.38
C ARG A 163 -16.77 -2.71 -4.88
N SER A 164 -15.82 -2.24 -5.66
CA SER A 164 -15.93 -2.14 -7.13
C SER A 164 -15.72 -3.47 -7.84
N LEU A 165 -15.52 -4.57 -7.10
CA LEU A 165 -15.16 -5.90 -7.62
C LEU A 165 -13.86 -5.91 -8.43
N GLU A 166 -12.98 -4.91 -8.20
CA GLU A 166 -11.65 -4.87 -8.81
C GLU A 166 -10.75 -5.97 -8.25
N MET A 167 -10.89 -6.30 -6.96
CA MET A 167 -10.07 -7.31 -6.28
C MET A 167 -10.77 -8.00 -5.11
N GLY A 168 -10.25 -9.19 -4.78
CA GLY A 168 -10.54 -9.91 -3.55
C GLY A 168 -9.52 -9.60 -2.44
N ASN A 169 -9.44 -10.48 -1.45
CA ASN A 169 -8.33 -10.48 -0.50
C ASN A 169 -7.04 -10.95 -1.16
N TRP A 170 -5.92 -10.66 -0.50
CA TRP A 170 -4.61 -11.04 -1.03
C TRP A 170 -4.49 -12.55 -1.26
N ASN A 171 -3.89 -12.89 -2.41
CA ASN A 171 -3.67 -14.25 -2.92
C ASN A 171 -4.91 -15.15 -2.95
N ASP A 172 -6.09 -14.58 -3.18
CA ASP A 172 -7.37 -15.28 -3.18
C ASP A 172 -8.22 -14.89 -4.37
N THR A 173 -9.19 -15.74 -4.71
CA THR A 173 -10.11 -15.57 -5.84
C THR A 173 -11.50 -15.15 -5.39
N ASN A 174 -11.63 -14.66 -4.15
CA ASN A 174 -12.88 -14.33 -3.49
C ASN A 174 -13.46 -12.96 -3.88
N VAL A 175 -13.33 -12.54 -5.14
CA VAL A 175 -13.81 -11.22 -5.61
C VAL A 175 -15.30 -11.01 -5.31
N ASP A 176 -16.11 -12.03 -5.55
CA ASP A 176 -17.57 -12.00 -5.38
C ASP A 176 -18.04 -12.32 -3.95
N GLU A 177 -17.12 -12.51 -2.99
CA GLU A 177 -17.48 -12.77 -1.59
C GLU A 177 -18.10 -11.53 -0.92
N ASP A 178 -18.97 -11.78 0.07
CA ASP A 178 -19.54 -10.75 0.92
C ASP A 178 -18.47 -9.76 1.42
N ILE A 179 -18.73 -8.47 1.23
CA ILE A 179 -17.75 -7.42 1.47
C ILE A 179 -17.26 -7.38 2.91
N LEU A 180 -18.13 -7.70 3.89
CA LEU A 180 -17.76 -7.70 5.29
C LEU A 180 -16.84 -8.87 5.62
N ARG A 181 -17.03 -10.04 4.99
CA ARG A 181 -16.08 -11.16 5.09
C ARG A 181 -14.70 -10.78 4.54
N LYS A 182 -14.65 -10.08 3.40
CA LYS A 182 -13.38 -9.60 2.84
C LYS A 182 -12.67 -8.62 3.76
N TYR A 183 -13.41 -7.66 4.33
CA TYR A 183 -12.86 -6.70 5.28
C TYR A 183 -12.38 -7.34 6.57
N LYS A 184 -13.17 -8.28 7.10
CA LYS A 184 -12.81 -9.06 8.28
C LYS A 184 -11.49 -9.81 8.05
N ARG A 185 -11.35 -10.50 6.92
CA ARG A 185 -10.10 -11.18 6.58
C ARG A 185 -8.92 -10.20 6.49
N GLY A 186 -9.09 -9.09 5.78
CA GLY A 186 -8.05 -8.06 5.67
C GLY A 186 -7.63 -7.52 7.05
N PHE A 187 -8.60 -7.12 7.86
CA PHE A 187 -8.36 -6.44 9.14
C PHE A 187 -7.75 -7.31 10.22
N PHE A 188 -8.16 -8.57 10.33
CA PHE A 188 -7.70 -9.48 11.39
C PHE A 188 -6.48 -10.30 10.97
N LEU A 189 -6.24 -10.47 9.66
CA LEU A 189 -5.15 -11.28 9.13
C LEU A 189 -4.22 -10.44 8.23
N ASP A 190 -4.55 -10.30 6.95
CA ASP A 190 -3.61 -9.90 5.89
C ASP A 190 -2.90 -8.57 6.20
N TRP A 191 -3.67 -7.54 6.59
CA TRP A 191 -3.13 -6.21 6.87
C TRP A 191 -2.27 -6.20 8.13
N ARG A 192 -2.57 -7.03 9.13
CA ARG A 192 -1.78 -7.08 10.38
C ARG A 192 -0.42 -7.71 10.17
N ALA A 193 -0.35 -8.77 9.36
CA ALA A 193 0.90 -9.40 8.99
C ALA A 193 1.76 -8.43 8.15
N ALA A 194 1.13 -7.72 7.20
CA ALA A 194 1.81 -6.72 6.38
C ALA A 194 2.28 -5.49 7.17
N ASP A 195 1.50 -4.99 8.15
CA ASP A 195 1.93 -3.89 9.03
C ASP A 195 3.21 -4.25 9.78
N ARG A 196 3.29 -5.49 10.31
CA ARG A 196 4.49 -5.98 11.01
C ARG A 196 5.70 -6.06 10.09
N MET A 197 5.49 -6.55 8.86
CA MET A 197 6.52 -6.55 7.83
C MET A 197 7.00 -5.12 7.53
N LYS A 198 6.08 -4.19 7.25
CA LYS A 198 6.37 -2.77 7.00
C LYS A 198 7.25 -2.16 8.08
N VAL A 199 6.88 -2.34 9.35
CA VAL A 199 7.66 -1.82 10.50
C VAL A 199 9.05 -2.43 10.54
N SER A 200 9.18 -3.75 10.28
CA SER A 200 10.48 -4.42 10.26
C SER A 200 11.41 -3.87 9.16
N LEU A 201 10.85 -3.31 8.09
CA LEU A 201 11.59 -2.78 6.95
C LEU A 201 11.96 -1.30 7.08
N PHE A 202 11.46 -0.53 8.05
CA PHE A 202 11.68 0.92 8.14
C PHE A 202 13.15 1.37 8.05
N HIS A 203 14.11 0.55 8.45
CA HIS A 203 15.54 0.88 8.38
C HIS A 203 16.21 0.44 7.07
N LYS A 204 15.47 -0.28 6.22
CA LYS A 204 15.93 -0.84 4.94
C LYS A 204 15.30 -0.18 3.72
N ILE A 205 14.15 0.50 3.86
CA ILE A 205 13.44 1.11 2.74
C ILE A 205 14.27 2.28 2.18
N ASP A 206 14.53 2.27 0.88
CA ASP A 206 15.18 3.35 0.14
C ASP A 206 14.14 4.28 -0.50
N TYR A 207 13.08 3.70 -1.08
CA TYR A 207 12.01 4.41 -1.74
C TYR A 207 10.63 3.96 -1.26
N TYR A 208 9.72 4.92 -1.17
CA TYR A 208 8.32 4.70 -0.80
C TYR A 208 7.42 5.07 -1.97
N ILE A 209 6.51 4.17 -2.34
CA ILE A 209 5.53 4.38 -3.41
C ILE A 209 4.12 4.41 -2.81
N ASP A 210 3.37 5.44 -3.15
CA ASP A 210 1.93 5.57 -2.92
C ASP A 210 1.16 5.06 -4.16
N ASP A 211 0.45 3.93 -4.01
CA ASP A 211 -0.43 3.34 -5.04
C ASP A 211 -1.90 3.77 -4.89
N ASN A 212 -2.24 4.83 -4.15
CA ASN A 212 -3.65 5.20 -3.96
C ASN A 212 -4.37 5.64 -5.26
N SER A 213 -3.65 6.10 -6.28
CA SER A 213 -4.23 6.57 -7.55
C SER A 213 -3.94 5.61 -8.70
N LEU A 214 -5.01 5.17 -9.40
CA LEU A 214 -4.88 4.28 -10.56
C LEU A 214 -3.97 4.90 -11.63
N ASN A 215 -2.99 4.12 -12.10
CA ASN A 215 -2.02 4.48 -13.14
C ASN A 215 -1.13 5.70 -12.85
N GLN A 216 -1.20 6.26 -11.63
CA GLN A 216 -0.38 7.40 -11.21
C GLN A 216 0.24 7.16 -9.83
N PRO A 217 1.05 6.10 -9.67
CA PRO A 217 1.81 5.91 -8.45
C PRO A 217 2.75 7.10 -8.22
N LYS A 218 2.97 7.45 -6.96
CA LYS A 218 3.88 8.54 -6.57
C LYS A 218 4.98 7.99 -5.70
N MET A 219 6.23 8.31 -6.04
CA MET A 219 7.40 7.87 -5.30
C MET A 219 8.16 9.04 -4.73
N LEU A 220 8.77 8.81 -3.57
CA LEU A 220 9.79 9.66 -2.97
C LEU A 220 10.82 8.78 -2.25
N LYS A 221 11.96 9.36 -1.88
CA LYS A 221 12.92 8.67 -1.00
C LYS A 221 12.31 8.48 0.38
N TRP A 222 12.60 7.35 1.01
CA TRP A 222 12.15 7.06 2.36
C TRP A 222 12.66 8.07 3.39
N SER A 223 13.91 8.53 3.25
CA SER A 223 14.48 9.59 4.08
C SER A 223 13.62 10.86 4.04
N ASP A 224 13.19 11.27 2.85
CA ASP A 224 12.40 12.49 2.63
C ASP A 224 10.98 12.31 3.18
N TYR A 225 10.41 11.12 3.02
CA TYR A 225 9.15 10.75 3.65
C TYR A 225 9.20 10.86 5.18
N CYS A 226 10.25 10.32 5.81
CA CYS A 226 10.45 10.42 7.26
C CYS A 226 10.66 11.87 7.73
N LEU A 227 11.39 12.68 6.98
CA LEU A 227 11.56 14.11 7.27
C LEU A 227 10.20 14.84 7.22
N GLY A 228 9.40 14.59 6.17
CA GLY A 228 8.07 15.17 6.06
C GLY A 228 7.12 14.75 7.17
N LEU A 229 7.16 13.48 7.59
CA LEU A 229 6.42 13.01 8.75
C LEU A 229 6.88 13.70 10.04
N THR A 230 8.18 13.87 10.24
CA THR A 230 8.73 14.53 11.44
C THR A 230 8.25 15.98 11.52
N GLU A 231 8.27 16.72 10.40
CA GLU A 231 7.73 18.09 10.35
C GLU A 231 6.22 18.10 10.62
N MET A 232 5.45 17.19 10.03
CA MET A 232 4.00 17.06 10.29
C MET A 232 3.69 16.84 11.77
N LEU A 233 4.44 15.96 12.43
CA LEU A 233 4.24 15.61 13.84
C LEU A 233 4.62 16.74 14.81
N SER A 234 5.30 17.78 14.34
CA SER A 234 5.66 18.96 15.15
C SER A 234 4.52 19.96 15.34
N GLY A 235 3.38 19.76 14.66
CA GLY A 235 2.22 20.63 14.74
C GLY A 235 0.90 19.88 14.64
N PRO A 236 -0.24 20.59 14.69
CA PRO A 236 -1.54 19.98 14.45
C PRO A 236 -1.63 19.50 13.00
N PHE A 237 -2.03 18.24 12.83
CA PHE A 237 -2.27 17.65 11.51
C PHE A 237 -3.67 17.03 11.46
N ARG A 238 -4.13 16.78 10.24
CA ARG A 238 -5.42 16.16 9.97
C ARG A 238 -5.29 15.18 8.82
N PHE A 239 -5.93 14.04 8.97
CA PHE A 239 -6.00 13.05 7.88
C PHE A 239 -6.95 13.54 6.79
N VAL A 240 -6.78 13.02 5.57
CA VAL A 240 -7.77 13.18 4.51
C VAL A 240 -9.01 12.40 4.90
N PRO A 241 -10.14 13.07 5.19
CA PRO A 241 -11.36 12.39 5.59
C PRO A 241 -11.93 11.60 4.40
N TYR A 242 -12.66 10.53 4.71
CA TYR A 242 -13.49 9.85 3.72
C TYR A 242 -14.96 9.91 4.12
N PHE A 243 -15.82 9.87 3.11
CA PHE A 243 -17.26 9.96 3.25
C PHE A 243 -17.88 8.69 2.69
N ASP A 244 -18.73 8.02 3.48
CA ASP A 244 -19.31 6.75 3.07
C ASP A 244 -20.83 6.89 2.86
N PRO A 245 -21.37 6.54 1.68
CA PRO A 245 -22.81 6.39 1.52
C PRO A 245 -23.34 5.27 2.41
N GLY A 246 -24.61 5.37 2.78
CA GLY A 246 -25.27 4.34 3.58
C GLY A 246 -26.78 4.51 3.61
N VAL A 247 -27.49 3.49 4.10
CA VAL A 247 -28.96 3.45 4.14
C VAL A 247 -29.57 4.56 5.00
N TRP A 248 -28.81 5.06 5.97
CA TRP A 248 -29.17 6.20 6.83
C TRP A 248 -28.61 7.53 6.32
N GLY A 249 -28.11 7.56 5.08
CA GLY A 249 -27.46 8.73 4.50
C GLY A 249 -28.43 9.84 4.16
N GLY A 250 -27.95 11.08 4.25
CA GLY A 250 -28.72 12.27 3.93
C GLY A 250 -27.89 13.34 3.21
N TYR A 251 -28.50 14.52 3.04
CA TYR A 251 -27.91 15.66 2.31
C TYR A 251 -27.13 16.62 3.22
N TRP A 252 -27.26 16.47 4.55
CA TRP A 252 -26.74 17.42 5.53
C TRP A 252 -25.25 17.72 5.35
N MET A 253 -24.41 16.71 5.11
CA MET A 253 -22.97 16.92 4.92
C MET A 253 -22.70 17.74 3.66
N LYS A 254 -23.35 17.43 2.53
CA LYS A 254 -23.18 18.19 1.28
C LYS A 254 -23.69 19.63 1.45
N ASP A 255 -24.83 19.81 2.10
CA ASP A 255 -25.46 21.13 2.26
C ASP A 255 -24.72 22.04 3.26
N LYS A 256 -24.26 21.49 4.38
CA LYS A 256 -23.66 22.26 5.48
C LYS A 256 -22.14 22.36 5.40
N LEU A 257 -21.47 21.31 4.92
CA LEU A 257 -20.01 21.27 4.84
C LEU A 257 -19.51 21.49 3.40
N SER A 258 -20.42 21.63 2.41
CA SER A 258 -20.07 21.79 0.99
C SER A 258 -19.25 20.62 0.43
N ILE A 259 -19.51 19.40 0.92
CA ILE A 259 -18.83 18.17 0.48
C ILE A 259 -19.14 17.87 -0.98
N VAL A 260 -18.09 17.83 -1.80
CA VAL A 260 -18.14 17.29 -3.16
C VAL A 260 -17.94 15.78 -3.09
N HIS A 261 -18.95 15.03 -3.51
CA HIS A 261 -18.93 13.56 -3.53
C HIS A 261 -19.88 13.04 -4.62
N GLU A 262 -19.53 11.91 -5.23
CA GLU A 262 -20.32 11.27 -6.30
C GLU A 262 -21.71 10.83 -5.81
N SER A 263 -21.79 10.23 -4.63
CA SER A 263 -23.05 9.84 -4.01
C SER A 263 -23.88 11.06 -3.57
N GLU A 264 -25.20 10.95 -3.73
CA GLU A 264 -26.14 11.97 -3.26
C GLU A 264 -26.30 11.98 -1.75
N LYS A 265 -26.40 10.81 -1.13
CA LYS A 265 -26.67 10.62 0.30
C LYS A 265 -25.44 10.05 0.99
N LEU A 266 -24.93 10.78 1.98
CA LEU A 266 -23.79 10.37 2.79
C LEU A 266 -24.27 10.02 4.20
N ALA A 267 -23.85 8.87 4.71
CA ALA A 267 -24.22 8.40 6.05
C ALA A 267 -23.12 8.67 7.07
N TRP A 268 -21.86 8.57 6.65
CA TRP A 268 -20.71 8.68 7.53
C TRP A 268 -19.66 9.63 6.99
N ALA A 269 -18.96 10.29 7.92
CA ALA A 269 -17.73 11.02 7.67
C ALA A 269 -16.71 10.56 8.71
N PHE A 270 -15.56 10.09 8.24
CA PHE A 270 -14.48 9.60 9.09
C PHE A 270 -13.24 10.44 8.91
N ASP A 271 -12.81 11.04 10.01
CA ASP A 271 -11.75 12.04 10.08
C ASP A 271 -10.81 11.67 11.22
N GLY A 272 -10.00 10.61 11.01
CA GLY A 272 -9.06 10.11 12.03
C GLY A 272 -9.06 8.60 12.30
N VAL A 273 -9.52 7.78 11.36
CA VAL A 273 -9.28 6.32 11.42
C VAL A 273 -7.88 6.07 10.86
N ALA A 274 -6.87 6.12 11.75
CA ALA A 274 -5.45 6.12 11.38
C ALA A 274 -5.06 4.94 10.47
N GLU A 275 -5.71 3.80 10.63
CA GLU A 275 -5.49 2.61 9.81
C GLU A 275 -6.03 2.72 8.38
N GLU A 276 -7.02 3.59 8.13
CA GLU A 276 -7.75 3.64 6.87
C GLU A 276 -7.55 4.93 6.08
N ASN A 277 -7.35 6.04 6.80
CA ASN A 277 -7.13 7.33 6.19
C ASN A 277 -5.68 7.48 5.68
N LYS A 278 -5.50 8.46 4.78
CA LYS A 278 -4.20 8.92 4.31
C LYS A 278 -3.95 10.36 4.75
N PHE A 279 -2.72 10.84 4.60
CA PHE A 279 -2.39 12.27 4.65
C PHE A 279 -1.83 12.70 3.29
N ILE A 280 -1.86 14.00 3.02
CA ILE A 280 -1.29 14.58 1.81
C ILE A 280 -0.23 15.60 2.21
N PHE A 281 0.97 15.43 1.67
CA PHE A 281 2.02 16.43 1.74
C PHE A 281 2.09 17.24 0.46
N THR A 282 2.34 18.53 0.60
CA THR A 282 2.76 19.40 -0.49
C THR A 282 4.16 19.90 -0.18
N ILE A 283 5.07 19.75 -1.14
CA ILE A 283 6.46 20.16 -0.98
C ILE A 283 6.56 21.62 -1.39
N TRP A 284 7.08 22.46 -0.49
CA TRP A 284 7.38 23.86 -0.77
C TRP A 284 8.90 24.03 -0.90
N LYS A 285 9.34 24.49 -2.08
CA LYS A 285 10.72 24.95 -2.29
C LYS A 285 10.87 26.37 -1.75
N TYR A 286 12.05 26.70 -1.23
CA TYR A 286 12.37 28.08 -0.88
C TYR A 286 12.24 28.96 -2.13
N ALA A 287 11.47 30.04 -2.04
CA ALA A 287 11.63 31.14 -2.98
C ALA A 287 12.97 31.82 -2.61
N HIS A 288 13.97 31.69 -3.48
CA HIS A 288 15.19 32.50 -3.38
C HIS A 288 14.87 33.96 -3.71
#